data_AF-A0A0U1NJT5-F1
#
_entry.id   AF-A0A0U1NJT5-F1
#
_cell.length_a   1.000
_cell.length_b   1.000
_cell.length_c   1.000
_cell.angle_alpha   90.00
_cell.angle_beta   90.00
_cell.angle_gamma   90.00
#
_symmetry.space_group_name_H-M   'P 1'
#
loop_
_entity.id
_entity.type
_entity.pdbx_description
1 polymer ?
#
loop_
_entity_poly.entity_id
_entity_poly.type
_entity_poly.pdbx_seq_one_letter_code
_entity_poly.pdbx_strand_id
1 'polypeptide(L)' 'MKHLIAILSVLPLFAAPANAHVGHWADVAGHDHWVAAGALGAAAAAALWGWRKGKKDEAEAEEADAVEPATEEEPA' A
#
# COMPACT_ATOMS: atom_id res chain seq x y z
N MET A 1 32.82 5.25 -37.58
CA MET A 1 32.34 5.82 -36.30
C MET A 1 31.35 6.97 -36.48
N LYS A 2 31.66 8.00 -37.28
CA LYS A 2 30.79 9.16 -37.52
C LYS A 2 29.39 8.81 -38.08
N HIS A 3 29.35 7.91 -39.06
CA HIS A 3 28.07 7.43 -39.62
C HIS A 3 27.27 6.57 -38.65
N LEU A 4 27.94 5.89 -37.72
CA LEU A 4 27.31 5.02 -36.73
C LEU A 4 26.61 5.87 -35.65
N ILE A 5 27.23 6.99 -35.26
CA ILE A 5 26.62 7.99 -34.38
C ILE A 5 25.42 8.66 -35.07
N ALA A 6 25.57 9.06 -36.34
CA ALA A 6 24.47 9.68 -37.10
C ALA A 6 23.26 8.74 -37.28
N ILE A 7 23.49 7.46 -37.56
CA ILE A 7 22.43 6.46 -37.67
C ILE A 7 21.73 6.24 -36.32
N LEU A 8 22.50 6.18 -35.23
CA LEU A 8 21.95 6.00 -33.88
C LEU A 8 21.10 7.19 -33.42
N SER A 9 21.46 8.41 -33.84
CA SER A 9 20.71 9.63 -33.52
C SER A 9 19.35 9.73 -34.22
N VAL A 10 19.18 9.05 -35.36
CA VAL A 10 17.95 9.11 -36.18
C VAL A 10 16.97 7.98 -35.84
N LEU A 11 17.46 6.88 -35.25
CA LEU A 11 16.65 5.74 -34.80
C LEU A 11 15.43 6.08 -33.92
N PRO A 12 15.50 6.99 -32.92
CA PRO A 12 14.34 7.27 -32.07
C PRO A 12 13.22 8.03 -32.81
N LEU A 13 13.50 8.66 -33.94
CA LEU A 13 12.48 9.32 -34.76
C LEU A 13 11.54 8.32 -35.46
N PHE A 14 11.96 7.06 -35.56
CA PHE A 14 11.18 5.95 -36.09
C PHE A 14 10.56 5.07 -34.98
N ALA A 15 10.73 5.44 -33.71
CA ALA A 15 10.05 4.78 -32.60
C ALA A 15 8.57 5.18 -32.62
N ALA A 16 7.79 4.48 -33.43
CA ALA A 16 6.34 4.56 -33.37
C ALA A 16 5.88 4.09 -31.97
N PRO A 17 4.88 4.75 -31.36
CA PRO A 17 4.29 4.24 -30.13
C PRO A 17 3.80 2.81 -30.41
N ALA A 18 4.34 1.83 -29.69
CA ALA A 18 3.75 0.51 -29.66
C ALA A 18 2.38 0.67 -29.00
N ASN A 19 1.32 0.72 -29.81
CA ASN A 19 -0.07 0.70 -29.36
C ASN A 19 -0.39 -0.71 -28.81
N ALA A 20 0.29 -1.10 -27.73
CA ALA A 20 -0.16 -2.19 -26.88
C ALA A 20 -1.39 -1.64 -26.17
N HIS A 21 -2.57 -1.89 -26.73
CA HIS A 21 -3.82 -1.58 -26.06
C HIS A 21 -3.73 -2.14 -24.62
N VAL A 22 -4.01 -1.28 -23.63
CA VAL A 22 -4.00 -1.64 -22.19
C VAL A 22 -4.87 -2.89 -21.93
N GLY A 23 -5.82 -3.19 -22.83
CA GLY A 23 -6.68 -4.37 -22.80
C GLY A 23 -5.99 -5.74 -22.84
N HIS A 24 -4.71 -5.87 -23.22
CA HIS A 24 -4.02 -7.16 -23.10
C HIS A 24 -3.41 -7.44 -21.72
N TRP A 25 -3.25 -6.43 -20.85
CA TRP A 25 -2.74 -6.64 -19.48
C TRP A 25 -3.79 -7.30 -18.57
N ALA A 26 -5.08 -7.09 -18.86
CA ALA A 26 -6.17 -7.79 -18.20
C ALA A 26 -6.19 -9.30 -18.56
N ASP A 27 -5.78 -9.64 -19.78
CA ASP A 27 -5.72 -11.03 -20.26
C ASP A 27 -4.51 -11.78 -19.65
N VAL A 28 -3.36 -11.11 -19.47
CA VAL A 28 -2.13 -11.72 -18.95
C VAL A 28 -2.24 -12.24 -17.50
N ALA A 29 -3.07 -11.61 -16.67
CA ALA A 29 -3.30 -12.04 -15.28
C ALA A 29 -4.67 -12.71 -15.07
N GLY A 30 -5.62 -12.61 -16.02
CA GLY A 30 -6.98 -13.10 -15.82
C GLY A 30 -7.74 -12.38 -14.69
N HIS A 31 -9.04 -12.63 -14.58
CA HIS A 31 -9.91 -11.95 -13.60
C HIS A 31 -9.58 -12.35 -12.16
N ASP A 32 -9.24 -13.62 -11.92
CA ASP A 32 -9.00 -14.15 -10.58
C ASP A 32 -7.75 -13.55 -9.91
N HIS A 33 -6.70 -13.21 -10.66
CA HIS A 33 -5.50 -12.61 -10.07
C HIS A 33 -5.74 -11.18 -9.61
N TRP A 34 -6.55 -10.39 -10.34
CA TRP A 34 -6.90 -9.03 -9.92
C TRP A 34 -7.85 -9.05 -8.72
N VAL A 35 -8.77 -10.01 -8.64
CA VAL A 35 -9.61 -10.22 -7.45
C VAL A 35 -8.74 -10.61 -6.26
N ALA A 36 -7.78 -11.54 -6.44
CA ALA A 36 -6.85 -11.93 -5.39
C ALA A 36 -5.97 -10.74 -4.93
N ALA A 37 -5.46 -9.93 -5.86
CA ALA A 37 -4.70 -8.73 -5.55
C ALA A 37 -5.55 -7.69 -4.79
N GLY A 38 -6.80 -7.49 -5.20
CA GLY A 38 -7.76 -6.63 -4.51
C GLY A 38 -8.05 -7.09 -3.09
N ALA A 39 -8.28 -8.40 -2.90
CA ALA A 39 -8.52 -8.99 -1.58
C ALA A 39 -7.29 -8.84 -0.66
N LEU A 40 -6.09 -9.09 -1.17
CA LEU A 40 -4.85 -8.92 -0.42
C LEU A 40 -4.62 -7.45 -0.03
N GLY A 41 -4.86 -6.52 -0.95
CA GLY A 41 -4.79 -5.08 -0.68
C GLY A 41 -5.78 -4.64 0.40
N ALA A 42 -7.01 -5.14 0.36
CA ALA A 42 -8.04 -4.85 1.36
C ALA A 42 -7.65 -5.39 2.75
N ALA A 43 -7.14 -6.62 2.83
CA ALA A 43 -6.66 -7.21 4.08
C ALA A 43 -5.51 -6.40 4.69
N ALA A 44 -4.54 -5.98 3.87
CA ALA A 44 -3.42 -5.15 4.32
C ALA A 44 -3.89 -3.78 4.86
N ALA A 45 -4.85 -3.14 4.18
CA ALA A 45 -5.42 -1.87 4.62
C ALA A 45 -6.16 -2.02 5.97
N ALA A 46 -6.95 -3.09 6.12
CA ALA A 46 -7.65 -3.38 7.38
C ALA A 46 -6.68 -3.64 8.54
N ALA A 47 -5.60 -4.40 8.29
CA ALA A 47 -4.57 -4.65 9.29
C ALA A 47 -3.88 -3.37 9.76
N LEU A 48 -3.49 -2.48 8.83
CA LEU A 48 -2.90 -1.18 9.16
C LEU A 48 -3.87 -0.29 9.94
N TRP A 49 -5.14 -0.29 9.57
CA TRP A 49 -6.17 0.48 10.28
C TRP A 49 -6.37 -0.02 11.71
N GLY A 50 -6.45 -1.34 11.89
CA GLY A 50 -6.56 -1.98 13.20
C GLY A 50 -5.37 -1.65 14.09
N TRP A 51 -4.14 -1.76 13.57
CA TRP A 51 -2.92 -1.41 14.31
C TRP A 51 -2.90 0.06 14.74
N ARG A 52 -3.28 0.98 13.85
CA ARG A 52 -3.34 2.42 14.15
C ARG A 52 -4.38 2.73 15.22
N LYS A 53 -5.52 2.03 15.23
CA LYS A 53 -6.56 2.22 16.24
C LYS A 53 -6.17 1.62 17.58
N GLY A 54 -5.62 0.40 17.59
CA GLY A 54 -5.13 -0.24 18.81
C GLY A 54 -4.09 0.60 19.56
N LYS A 55 -3.19 1.28 18.84
CA LYS A 55 -2.25 2.23 19.45
C LYS A 55 -2.89 3.45 20.13
N LYS A 56 -4.06 3.89 19.65
CA LYS A 56 -4.80 4.97 20.30
C LYS A 56 -5.49 4.46 21.56
N ASP A 57 -6.13 3.30 21.44
CA ASP A 57 -6.86 2.69 22.55
C ASP A 57 -5.90 2.27 23.68
N GLU A 58 -4.68 1.81 23.36
CA GLU A 58 -3.62 1.47 24.34
C GLU A 58 -3.06 2.71 25.04
N ALA A 59 -2.85 3.82 24.31
CA ALA A 59 -2.43 5.09 24.90
C ALA A 59 -3.51 5.70 25.82
N GLU A 60 -4.79 5.54 25.48
CA GLU A 60 -5.93 6.02 26.28
C GLU A 60 -6.15 5.13 27.53
N ALA A 61 -5.86 3.82 27.44
CA ALA A 61 -5.90 2.90 28.56
C ALA A 61 -4.75 3.15 29.56
N GLU A 62 -3.54 3.45 29.09
CA GLU A 62 -2.40 3.82 29.96
C GLU A 62 -2.64 5.13 30.70
N GLU A 63 -3.35 6.11 30.11
CA GLU A 63 -3.74 7.34 30.80
C GLU A 63 -4.84 7.11 31.86
N ALA A 64 -5.75 6.15 31.65
CA ALA A 64 -6.81 5.83 32.61
C ALA A 64 -6.29 5.08 33.85
N ASP A 65 -5.33 4.16 33.70
CA ASP A 65 -4.74 3.37 34.79
C ASP A 65 -3.79 4.21 35.68
N ALA A 66 -3.33 5.36 35.18
CA ALA A 66 -2.52 6.31 35.96
C ALA A 66 -3.33 7.22 36.91
N VAL A 67 -4.68 7.17 36.86
CA VAL A 67 -5.57 8.08 37.62
C VAL A 67 -6.21 7.41 38.85
N GLU A 68 -6.15 6.09 39.00
CA GLU A 68 -6.57 5.38 40.24
C GLU A 68 -5.36 4.75 40.94
N PRO A 69 -4.81 5.42 41.98
CA PRO A 69 -5.05 4.89 43.32
C PRO A 69 -5.12 6.01 44.37
N ALA A 70 -6.34 6.38 44.80
CA ALA A 70 -6.52 7.15 46.04
C ALA A 70 -7.93 7.03 46.63
N THR A 71 -8.54 5.84 46.61
CA THR A 71 -9.74 5.58 47.41
C THR A 71 -9.62 4.21 48.06
N GLU A 72 -10.01 4.16 49.34
CA GLU A 72 -10.05 3.01 50.26
C GLU A 72 -8.79 2.76 51.10
N GLU A 73 -8.72 3.44 52.26
CA GLU A 73 -8.56 2.78 53.57
C GLU A 73 -9.30 3.58 54.66
N GLU A 74 -10.55 3.20 54.96
CA GLU A 74 -11.14 3.18 56.32
C GLU A 74 -11.30 1.68 56.63
N PRO A 75 -11.04 1.14 57.85
CA PRO A 75 -11.64 1.59 59.12
C PRO A 75 -10.80 1.34 60.41
N ALA A 76 -11.26 1.90 61.55
CA ALA A 76 -11.39 1.29 62.91
C ALA A 76 -11.22 2.31 64.04
#